data_AF-A0A9P8RT14-F1
#
_entry.id   AF-A0A9P8RT14-F1
#
_cell.length_a   1.000
_cell.length_b   1.000
_cell.length_c   1.000
_cell.angle_alpha   90.00
_cell.angle_beta   90.00
_cell.angle_gamma   90.00
#
_symmetry.space_group_name_H-M   'P 1'
#
loop_
_entity.id
_entity.type
_entity.pdbx_description
1 polymer ?
#
loop_
_entity_poly.entity_id
_entity_poly.type
_entity_poly.pdbx_seq_one_letter_code
_entity_poly.pdbx_strand_id
1 'polypeptide(L)'
;MADDRDCKLSPPPVAIVGMAMRLPAGVNNSGAFWDLLVSGRDGRCRVPGDRYNADAFLSAKPATGNAKSRAIGMQYGYFLQEDILQYLDASFFSMDKAEVEKLDPQQRLMLEVVWECLENAGQTGWRGKDTGFYVGVFGEDWLDLYAKDAQERGVHRITGPGDFALANRMSYEYDFKGPRYVNLRRR
;
A
#
# COMPACT_ATOMS: atom_id res chain seq x y z
N MET A 1 18.70 -7.70 52.76
CA MET A 1 17.36 -7.85 52.15
C MET A 1 17.32 -6.82 51.03
N ALA A 2 17.80 -7.24 49.85
CA ALA A 2 18.06 -6.34 48.73
C ALA A 2 16.74 -5.97 48.04
N ASP A 3 16.71 -4.73 47.59
CA ASP A 3 15.60 -3.94 47.11
C ASP A 3 15.11 -4.42 45.73
N ASP A 4 13.83 -4.83 45.63
CA ASP A 4 13.18 -5.38 44.43
C ASP A 4 12.65 -4.26 43.50
N ARG A 5 13.28 -3.08 43.50
CA ARG A 5 12.73 -1.84 42.90
C ARG A 5 13.29 -1.43 41.54
N ASP A 6 14.06 -2.25 40.84
CA ASP A 6 14.67 -1.85 39.56
C ASP A 6 14.65 -2.92 38.45
N CYS A 7 13.59 -3.72 38.34
CA CYS A 7 13.31 -4.39 37.07
C CYS A 7 12.53 -3.42 36.16
N LYS A 8 13.24 -2.55 35.44
CA LYS A 8 12.68 -1.90 34.25
C LYS A 8 12.28 -3.01 33.29
N LEU A 9 11.02 -3.45 33.38
CA LEU A 9 10.42 -4.44 32.49
C LEU A 9 10.56 -3.91 31.06
N SER A 10 11.57 -4.41 30.36
CA SER A 10 11.63 -4.30 28.91
C SER A 10 10.28 -4.77 28.37
N PRO A 11 9.69 -4.08 27.38
CA PRO A 11 8.44 -4.53 26.80
C PRO A 11 8.60 -6.00 26.37
N PRO A 12 7.55 -6.82 26.54
CA PRO A 12 7.61 -8.21 26.15
C PRO A 12 7.98 -8.33 24.67
N PRO A 13 8.73 -9.37 24.27
CA PRO A 13 9.09 -9.57 22.87
C PRO A 13 7.84 -9.71 22.00
N VAL A 14 7.90 -9.14 20.80
CA VAL A 14 6.80 -9.19 19.81
C VAL A 14 7.12 -10.27 18.79
N ALA A 15 6.21 -11.23 18.63
CA ALA A 15 6.32 -12.28 17.63
C ALA A 15 5.73 -11.81 16.29
N ILE A 16 6.47 -12.05 15.20
CA ILE A 16 5.94 -11.93 13.83
C ILE A 16 5.35 -13.29 13.47
N VAL A 17 4.02 -13.36 13.38
CA VAL A 17 3.29 -14.61 13.21
C VAL A 17 2.88 -14.89 11.77
N GLY A 18 2.87 -13.88 10.89
CA GLY A 18 2.60 -14.04 9.47
C GLY A 18 3.07 -12.82 8.68
N MET A 19 3.18 -13.00 7.36
CA MET A 19 3.59 -11.94 6.45
C MET A 19 2.96 -12.12 5.08
N ALA A 20 2.62 -11.00 4.44
CA ALA A 20 2.23 -10.93 3.05
C ALA A 20 2.78 -9.65 2.44
N MET A 21 3.01 -9.65 1.13
CA MET A 21 3.62 -8.51 0.46
C MET A 21 3.28 -8.50 -1.03
N ARG A 22 3.29 -7.30 -1.60
CA ARG A 22 3.33 -7.07 -3.04
C ARG A 22 4.55 -6.22 -3.33
N LEU A 23 5.47 -6.77 -4.10
CA LEU A 23 6.76 -6.18 -4.39
C LEU A 23 7.06 -6.26 -5.90
N PRO A 24 7.96 -5.39 -6.39
CA PRO A 24 8.46 -5.45 -7.76
C PRO A 24 9.07 -6.83 -8.07
N ALA A 25 9.20 -7.12 -9.36
CA ALA A 25 9.70 -8.40 -9.92
C ALA A 25 8.71 -9.57 -9.80
N GLY A 26 7.41 -9.29 -9.65
CA GLY A 26 6.36 -10.29 -9.54
C GLY A 26 6.35 -11.00 -8.19
N VAL A 27 6.90 -10.36 -7.16
CA VAL A 27 6.96 -10.94 -5.82
C VAL A 27 5.64 -10.67 -5.10
N ASN A 28 4.86 -11.72 -4.89
CA ASN A 28 3.56 -11.66 -4.23
C ASN A 28 3.45 -12.54 -2.97
N ASN A 29 4.52 -13.25 -2.61
CA ASN A 29 4.57 -14.08 -1.42
C ASN A 29 5.98 -14.17 -0.85
N SER A 30 6.11 -14.70 0.37
CA SER A 30 7.39 -14.83 1.08
C SER A 30 8.40 -15.74 0.37
N GLY A 31 7.95 -16.81 -0.30
CA GLY A 31 8.81 -17.71 -1.08
C GLY A 31 9.41 -17.00 -2.29
N ALA A 32 8.59 -16.31 -3.09
CA ALA A 32 9.04 -15.52 -4.22
C ALA A 32 9.99 -14.40 -3.79
N PHE A 33 9.76 -13.79 -2.63
CA PHE A 33 10.67 -12.79 -2.06
C PHE A 33 12.02 -13.40 -1.68
N TRP A 34 12.00 -14.55 -1.00
CA TRP A 34 13.22 -15.28 -0.65
C TRP A 34 14.02 -15.68 -1.89
N ASP A 35 13.35 -16.21 -2.92
CA ASP A 35 13.98 -16.59 -4.18
C ASP A 35 14.60 -15.38 -4.87
N LEU A 36 13.94 -14.21 -4.87
CA LEU A 36 14.51 -12.97 -5.41
C LEU A 36 15.81 -12.60 -4.70
N LEU A 37 15.83 -12.67 -3.36
CA LEU A 37 17.01 -12.34 -2.54
C LEU A 37 18.16 -13.33 -2.78
N VAL A 38 17.89 -14.63 -2.72
CA VAL A 38 18.92 -15.67 -2.89
C VAL A 38 19.48 -15.70 -4.30
N SER A 39 18.64 -15.43 -5.31
CA SER A 39 19.09 -15.36 -6.71
C SER A 39 19.78 -14.03 -7.06
N GLY A 40 19.77 -13.03 -6.18
CA GLY A 40 20.39 -11.72 -6.43
C GLY A 40 19.81 -10.97 -7.63
N ARG A 41 18.54 -11.22 -7.98
CA ARG A 41 17.90 -10.63 -9.16
C ARG A 41 17.47 -9.18 -8.89
N ASP A 42 17.62 -8.33 -9.90
CA ASP A 42 17.13 -6.94 -9.90
C ASP A 42 15.74 -6.88 -10.54
N GLY A 43 14.77 -6.31 -9.79
CA GLY A 43 13.39 -6.09 -10.24
C GLY A 43 13.18 -4.86 -11.11
N ARG A 44 14.25 -4.14 -11.47
CA ARG A 44 14.19 -2.93 -12.30
C ARG A 44 13.59 -3.23 -13.66
N CYS A 45 12.54 -2.50 -14.01
CA CYS A 45 11.90 -2.57 -15.32
C CYS A 45 11.73 -1.18 -15.93
N ARG A 46 11.47 -1.13 -17.24
CA ARG A 46 11.03 0.10 -17.90
C ARG A 46 9.66 0.48 -17.37
N VAL A 47 9.36 1.78 -17.27
CA VAL A 47 8.03 2.28 -16.90
C VAL A 47 6.96 1.55 -17.75
N PRO A 48 6.00 0.85 -17.13
CA PRO A 48 4.97 0.15 -17.88
C PRO A 48 4.13 1.14 -18.70
N GLY A 49 3.81 0.79 -19.95
CA GLY A 49 3.06 1.67 -20.86
C GLY A 49 1.67 2.06 -20.36
N ASP A 50 1.10 1.24 -19.48
CA ASP A 50 -0.20 1.49 -18.82
C ASP A 50 -0.14 2.60 -17.75
N ARG A 51 1.05 2.92 -17.22
CA ARG A 51 1.18 3.95 -16.17
C ARG A 51 1.18 5.37 -16.73
N TYR A 52 2.11 5.65 -17.64
CA TYR A 52 2.19 6.90 -18.39
C TYR A 52 3.16 6.74 -19.56
N ASN A 53 3.03 7.63 -20.56
CA ASN A 53 3.93 7.65 -21.71
C ASN A 53 5.32 8.19 -21.31
N ALA A 54 6.22 7.29 -20.88
CA ALA A 54 7.57 7.65 -20.44
C ALA A 54 8.42 8.31 -21.54
N ASP A 55 8.16 8.04 -22.81
CA ASP A 55 8.89 8.66 -23.92
C ASP A 55 8.52 10.14 -24.11
N ALA A 56 7.27 10.52 -23.81
CA ALA A 56 6.82 11.91 -23.85
C ALA A 56 7.44 12.78 -22.75
N PHE A 57 7.91 12.18 -21.65
CA PHE A 57 8.53 12.88 -20.53
C PHE A 57 10.06 12.81 -20.53
N LEU A 58 10.68 12.11 -21.48
CA LEU A 58 12.14 12.04 -21.57
C LEU A 58 12.69 13.34 -22.18
N SER A 59 13.53 14.09 -21.46
CA SER A 59 14.36 15.14 -22.07
C SER A 59 15.79 14.66 -22.29
N ALA A 60 16.29 14.83 -23.51
CA ALA A 60 17.70 14.59 -23.84
C ALA A 60 18.65 15.70 -23.32
N LYS A 61 18.12 16.81 -22.79
CA LYS A 61 18.91 17.93 -22.25
C LYS A 61 18.73 18.03 -20.74
N PRO A 62 19.81 18.13 -19.94
CA PRO A 62 19.72 18.56 -18.55
C PRO A 62 19.15 19.99 -18.53
N ALA A 63 18.29 20.30 -17.56
CA ALA A 63 17.60 21.58 -17.47
C ALA A 63 18.59 22.75 -17.40
N THR A 64 18.86 23.40 -18.53
CA THR A 64 19.56 24.68 -18.57
C THR A 64 18.55 25.79 -18.33
N GLY A 65 18.50 26.31 -17.10
CA GLY A 65 17.72 27.50 -16.70
C GLY A 65 16.54 27.22 -15.76
N ASN A 66 16.05 28.28 -15.11
CA ASN A 66 14.95 28.30 -14.11
C ASN A 66 13.57 27.79 -14.60
N ALA A 67 13.49 27.18 -15.78
CA ALA A 67 12.29 26.48 -16.22
C ALA A 67 12.27 25.11 -15.54
N LYS A 68 11.30 24.89 -14.64
CA LYS A 68 11.00 23.58 -14.04
C LYS A 68 10.71 22.57 -15.16
N SER A 69 11.74 21.90 -15.66
CA SER A 69 11.57 20.89 -16.70
C SER A 69 10.69 19.79 -16.16
N ARG A 70 9.51 19.57 -16.75
CA ARG A 70 8.65 18.39 -16.51
C ARG A 70 9.29 17.08 -16.97
N ALA A 71 10.59 17.08 -17.21
CA ALA A 71 11.28 15.97 -17.80
C ALA A 71 11.80 15.01 -16.74
N ILE A 72 11.49 13.73 -16.92
CA ILE A 72 11.97 12.65 -16.08
C ILE A 72 13.21 12.09 -16.77
N GLY A 73 14.38 12.23 -16.14
CA GLY A 73 15.65 11.77 -16.68
C GLY A 73 15.85 10.25 -16.66
N MET A 74 14.87 9.48 -16.20
CA MET A 74 14.99 8.04 -15.99
C MET A 74 13.74 7.28 -16.44
N GLN A 75 13.90 6.35 -17.38
CA GLN A 75 12.81 5.53 -17.94
C GLN A 75 12.64 4.17 -17.25
N TYR A 76 13.42 3.92 -16.20
CA TYR A 76 13.44 2.66 -15.48
C TYR A 76 13.18 2.90 -14.00
N GLY A 77 12.45 1.97 -13.39
CA GLY A 77 12.13 2.00 -11.97
C GLY A 77 11.67 0.64 -11.50
N TYR A 78 11.09 0.62 -10.31
CA TYR A 78 10.53 -0.59 -9.72
C TYR A 78 9.02 -0.44 -9.67
N PHE A 79 8.32 -1.29 -10.41
CA PHE A 79 6.88 -1.25 -10.54
C PHE A 79 6.29 -2.60 -10.17
N LEU A 80 5.11 -2.56 -9.55
CA LEU A 80 4.29 -3.75 -9.39
C LEU A 80 3.80 -4.20 -10.77
N GLN A 81 4.07 -5.47 -11.10
CA GLN A 81 3.66 -6.09 -12.37
C GLN A 81 2.16 -6.42 -12.41
N GLU A 82 1.53 -6.60 -11.25
CA GLU A 82 0.09 -6.83 -11.16
C GLU A 82 -0.66 -5.58 -11.59
N ASP A 83 -1.75 -5.77 -12.34
CA ASP A 83 -2.63 -4.66 -12.67
C ASP A 83 -3.54 -4.35 -11.48
N ILE A 84 -3.01 -3.55 -10.56
CA ILE A 84 -3.67 -3.13 -9.33
C ILE A 84 -5.06 -2.50 -9.61
N LEU A 85 -5.29 -2.03 -10.85
CA LEU A 85 -6.53 -1.38 -11.25
C LEU A 85 -7.65 -2.37 -11.60
N GLN A 86 -7.34 -3.61 -11.97
CA GLN A 86 -8.32 -4.53 -12.59
C GLN A 86 -8.69 -5.77 -11.78
N TYR A 87 -7.90 -6.17 -10.76
CA TYR A 87 -8.00 -7.55 -10.23
C TYR A 87 -8.60 -7.73 -8.83
N LEU A 88 -9.08 -6.67 -8.15
CA LEU A 88 -9.72 -6.87 -6.84
C LEU A 88 -11.10 -7.55 -7.01
N ASP A 89 -11.27 -8.74 -6.43
CA ASP A 89 -12.57 -9.41 -6.38
C ASP A 89 -13.50 -8.68 -5.40
N ALA A 90 -14.32 -7.78 -5.92
CA ALA A 90 -15.30 -7.03 -5.13
C ALA A 90 -16.31 -7.95 -4.41
N SER A 91 -16.56 -9.16 -4.93
CA SER A 91 -17.54 -10.10 -4.35
C SER A 91 -17.07 -10.71 -3.04
N PHE A 92 -15.76 -10.73 -2.82
CA PHE A 92 -15.14 -11.26 -1.60
C PHE A 92 -15.29 -10.29 -0.43
N PHE A 93 -15.36 -8.99 -0.71
CA PHE A 93 -15.45 -7.93 0.28
C PHE A 93 -16.89 -7.40 0.40
N SER A 94 -17.15 -6.66 1.47
CA SER A 94 -18.47 -6.09 1.75
C SER A 94 -18.82 -4.86 0.88
N MET A 95 -18.00 -4.55 -0.13
CA MET A 95 -18.05 -3.32 -0.93
C MET A 95 -18.74 -3.53 -2.28
N ASP A 96 -19.45 -2.50 -2.74
CA ASP A 96 -20.03 -2.50 -4.07
C ASP A 96 -18.94 -2.34 -5.15
N LYS A 97 -19.17 -2.93 -6.33
CA LYS A 97 -18.23 -2.87 -7.46
C LYS A 97 -17.91 -1.42 -7.85
N ALA A 98 -18.92 -0.56 -7.86
CA ALA A 98 -18.77 0.86 -8.19
C ALA A 98 -17.97 1.65 -7.12
N GLU A 99 -17.92 1.17 -5.89
CA GLU A 99 -17.06 1.73 -4.85
C GLU A 99 -15.62 1.25 -5.06
N VAL A 100 -15.42 -0.06 -5.26
CA VAL A 100 -14.09 -0.66 -5.48
C VAL A 100 -13.35 0.00 -6.63
N GLU A 101 -14.03 0.27 -7.75
CA GLU A 101 -13.46 0.94 -8.93
C GLU A 101 -12.93 2.35 -8.64
N LYS A 102 -13.34 2.98 -7.53
CA LYS A 102 -12.94 4.34 -7.13
C LYS A 102 -11.97 4.38 -5.96
N LEU A 103 -11.62 3.24 -5.38
CA LEU A 103 -10.64 3.18 -4.31
C LEU A 103 -9.24 3.42 -4.87
N ASP A 104 -8.40 4.09 -4.08
CA ASP A 104 -6.96 4.14 -4.36
C ASP A 104 -6.42 2.68 -4.45
N PRO A 105 -5.66 2.35 -5.51
CA PRO A 105 -4.81 1.16 -5.58
C PRO A 105 -4.12 0.76 -4.27
N GLN A 106 -3.63 1.70 -3.47
CA GLN A 106 -3.04 1.42 -2.16
C GLN A 106 -4.03 0.77 -1.18
N GLN A 107 -5.27 1.25 -1.16
CA GLN A 107 -6.32 0.64 -0.35
C GLN A 107 -6.71 -0.73 -0.89
N ARG A 108 -6.80 -0.90 -2.21
CA ARG A 108 -7.14 -2.20 -2.83
C ARG A 108 -6.12 -3.27 -2.50
N LEU A 109 -4.83 -2.97 -2.69
CA LEU A 109 -3.74 -3.91 -2.36
C LEU A 109 -3.73 -4.26 -0.88
N MET A 110 -3.97 -3.27 -0.02
CA MET A 110 -3.95 -3.52 1.41
C MET A 110 -5.08 -4.46 1.83
N LEU A 111 -6.23 -4.47 1.14
CA LEU A 111 -7.30 -5.44 1.43
C LEU A 111 -6.79 -6.85 1.23
N GLU A 112 -6.20 -7.16 0.06
CA GLU A 112 -5.66 -8.49 -0.23
C GLU A 112 -4.50 -8.87 0.69
N VAL A 113 -3.52 -7.97 0.88
CA VAL A 113 -2.32 -8.24 1.67
C VAL A 113 -2.66 -8.50 3.13
N VAL A 114 -3.63 -7.79 3.70
CA VAL A 114 -4.06 -8.04 5.09
C VAL A 114 -4.72 -9.42 5.20
N TRP A 115 -5.56 -9.79 4.24
CA TRP A 115 -6.18 -11.13 4.21
C TRP A 115 -5.12 -12.23 4.16
N GLU A 116 -4.21 -12.16 3.18
CA GLU A 116 -3.14 -13.15 3.02
C GLU A 116 -2.22 -13.21 4.24
N CYS A 117 -1.98 -12.08 4.91
CA CYS A 117 -1.19 -12.04 6.13
C CYS A 117 -1.87 -12.81 7.26
N LEU A 118 -3.19 -12.65 7.42
CA LEU A 118 -3.98 -13.38 8.42
C LEU A 118 -4.01 -14.88 8.12
N GLU A 119 -4.16 -15.27 6.84
CA GLU A 119 -4.10 -16.67 6.40
C GLU A 119 -2.71 -17.27 6.63
N ASN A 120 -1.65 -16.54 6.28
CA ASN A 120 -0.27 -16.98 6.50
C ASN A 120 0.02 -17.17 7.99
N ALA A 121 -0.56 -16.33 8.84
CA ALA A 121 -0.47 -16.46 10.30
C ALA A 121 -1.32 -17.60 10.87
N GLY A 122 -2.10 -18.30 10.05
CA GLY A 122 -3.06 -19.33 10.48
C GLY A 122 -4.11 -18.78 11.45
N GLN A 123 -4.36 -17.46 11.42
CA GLN A 123 -5.28 -16.83 12.35
C GLN A 123 -6.70 -17.06 11.88
N THR A 124 -7.57 -17.49 12.79
CA THR A 124 -9.01 -17.62 12.53
C THR A 124 -9.78 -16.85 13.60
N GLY A 125 -10.91 -16.24 13.21
CA GLY A 125 -11.77 -15.52 14.16
C GLY A 125 -11.13 -14.26 14.74
N TRP A 126 -10.58 -13.41 13.88
CA TRP A 126 -10.04 -12.09 14.26
C TRP A 126 -11.12 -11.02 14.46
N ARG A 127 -12.32 -11.23 13.90
CA ARG A 127 -13.46 -10.30 14.01
C ARG A 127 -13.83 -10.05 15.48
N GLY A 128 -14.00 -8.79 15.84
CA GLY A 128 -14.38 -8.36 17.19
C GLY A 128 -13.26 -8.36 18.22
N LYS A 129 -12.03 -8.74 17.85
CA LYS A 129 -10.88 -8.73 18.78
C LYS A 129 -10.24 -7.36 18.89
N ASP A 130 -9.53 -7.14 19.98
CA ASP A 130 -8.69 -5.95 20.22
C ASP A 130 -7.40 -6.03 19.37
N THR A 131 -7.60 -5.95 18.06
CA THR A 131 -6.53 -5.93 17.06
C THR A 131 -6.32 -4.49 16.62
N GLY A 132 -5.11 -3.97 16.80
CA GLY A 132 -4.74 -2.65 16.30
C GLY A 132 -4.28 -2.70 14.85
N PHE A 133 -4.57 -1.66 14.08
CA PHE A 133 -4.12 -1.51 12.70
C PHE A 133 -3.26 -0.26 12.54
N TYR A 134 -2.01 -0.46 12.15
CA TYR A 134 -1.00 0.59 12.02
C TYR A 134 -0.41 0.56 10.62
N VAL A 135 -0.52 1.67 9.91
CA VAL A 135 -0.03 1.77 8.53
C VAL A 135 0.74 3.07 8.31
N GLY A 136 1.85 2.97 7.58
CA GLY A 136 2.54 4.12 7.02
C GLY A 136 2.20 4.24 5.55
N VAL A 137 1.72 5.40 5.13
CA VAL A 137 1.37 5.67 3.73
C VAL A 137 2.02 6.98 3.31
N PHE A 138 2.43 7.03 2.06
CA PHE A 138 3.07 8.20 1.47
C PHE A 138 2.73 8.30 0.00
N GLY A 139 2.31 9.50 -0.42
CA GLY A 139 1.90 9.79 -1.79
C GLY A 139 0.39 9.87 -1.88
N GLU A 140 -0.10 11.06 -2.22
CA GLU A 140 -1.52 11.37 -2.44
C GLU A 140 -1.80 11.50 -3.96
N ASP A 141 -1.04 10.79 -4.81
CA ASP A 141 -1.08 10.94 -6.27
C ASP A 141 -2.49 10.66 -6.84
N TRP A 142 -3.19 9.68 -6.27
CA TRP A 142 -4.58 9.39 -6.64
C TRP A 142 -5.54 10.50 -6.24
N LEU A 143 -5.35 11.12 -5.07
CA LEU A 143 -6.14 12.28 -4.66
C LEU A 143 -5.94 13.45 -5.64
N ASP A 144 -4.69 13.69 -6.06
CA ASP A 144 -4.35 14.72 -7.03
C ASP A 144 -4.93 14.45 -8.43
N LEU A 145 -4.99 13.19 -8.86
CA LEU A 145 -5.64 12.78 -10.10
C LEU A 145 -7.16 13.02 -10.02
N TYR A 146 -7.79 12.57 -8.93
CA TYR A 146 -9.22 12.79 -8.65
C TYR A 146 -9.59 14.28 -8.52
N ALA A 147 -8.67 15.11 -8.04
CA ALA A 147 -8.88 16.56 -7.97
C ALA A 147 -8.86 17.23 -9.34
N LYS A 148 -8.15 16.66 -10.33
CA LYS A 148 -8.05 17.19 -11.69
C LYS A 148 -9.20 16.77 -12.60
N ASP A 149 -9.89 15.68 -12.28
CA ASP A 149 -11.09 15.28 -13.00
C ASP A 149 -12.33 16.06 -12.53
N ALA A 150 -12.82 16.94 -13.40
CA ALA A 150 -14.00 17.77 -13.15
C ALA A 150 -15.33 16.98 -13.22
N GLN A 151 -15.32 15.77 -13.80
CA GLN A 151 -16.49 14.91 -13.92
C GLN A 151 -16.68 13.97 -12.71
N GLU A 152 -15.66 13.86 -11.85
CA GLU A 152 -15.68 12.98 -10.68
C GLU A 152 -16.57 13.54 -9.55
N ARG A 153 -17.88 13.27 -9.63
CA ARG A 153 -18.92 13.71 -8.68
C ARG A 153 -19.50 12.56 -7.84
N GLY A 154 -18.66 11.63 -7.39
CA GLY A 154 -19.08 10.46 -6.61
C GLY A 154 -19.08 10.69 -5.08
N VAL A 155 -19.97 9.98 -4.38
CA VAL A 155 -20.04 9.98 -2.89
C VAL A 155 -18.73 9.50 -2.26
N HIS A 156 -17.98 8.63 -2.94
CA HIS A 156 -16.70 8.06 -2.46
C HIS A 156 -15.48 8.93 -2.79
N ARG A 157 -15.65 10.17 -3.26
CA ARG A 157 -14.53 11.07 -3.64
C ARG A 157 -13.56 11.34 -2.49
N ILE A 158 -14.03 11.34 -1.25
CA ILE A 158 -13.20 11.65 -0.07
C ILE A 158 -12.62 10.37 0.55
N THR A 159 -13.40 9.29 0.58
CA THR A 159 -13.01 8.03 1.23
C THR A 159 -12.20 7.10 0.31
N GLY A 160 -12.29 7.25 -1.00
CA GLY A 160 -11.55 6.46 -1.98
C GLY A 160 -10.05 6.79 -2.01
N PRO A 161 -9.65 8.05 -2.23
CA PRO A 161 -8.24 8.45 -2.29
C PRO A 161 -7.67 8.97 -0.96
N GLY A 162 -8.48 9.13 0.09
CA GLY A 162 -8.00 9.68 1.35
C GLY A 162 -7.15 8.68 2.14
N ASP A 163 -5.91 9.05 2.48
CA ASP A 163 -4.99 8.22 3.27
C ASP A 163 -5.55 7.77 4.63
N PHE A 164 -6.32 8.66 5.28
CA PHE A 164 -6.98 8.37 6.55
C PHE A 164 -8.00 7.22 6.44
N ALA A 165 -8.56 7.02 5.25
CA ALA A 165 -9.56 5.98 5.03
C ALA A 165 -8.91 4.59 5.02
N LEU A 166 -7.60 4.48 4.78
CA LEU A 166 -6.90 3.20 4.68
C LEU A 166 -6.97 2.42 6.01
N ALA A 167 -6.56 2.99 7.15
CA ALA A 167 -6.68 2.29 8.44
C ALA A 167 -8.13 2.07 8.88
N ASN A 168 -9.01 3.04 8.60
CA ASN A 168 -10.43 2.96 8.99
C ASN A 168 -11.17 1.87 8.20
N ARG A 169 -10.91 1.76 6.90
CA ARG A 169 -11.53 0.77 6.01
C ARG A 169 -11.08 -0.64 6.35
N MET A 170 -9.77 -0.86 6.58
CA MET A 170 -9.27 -2.19 6.99
C MET A 170 -9.90 -2.64 8.29
N SER A 171 -10.02 -1.72 9.25
CA SER A 171 -10.64 -2.05 10.54
C SER A 171 -12.13 -2.32 10.44
N TYR A 172 -12.82 -1.65 9.50
CA TYR A 172 -14.24 -1.89 9.22
C TYR A 172 -14.44 -3.25 8.54
N GLU A 173 -13.69 -3.55 7.48
CA GLU A 173 -13.83 -4.78 6.70
C GLU A 173 -13.48 -6.04 7.52
N TYR A 174 -12.42 -5.96 8.32
CA TYR A 174 -11.95 -7.08 9.14
C TYR A 174 -12.48 -7.07 10.57
N ASP A 175 -13.29 -6.08 10.93
CA ASP A 175 -13.88 -5.89 12.27
C ASP A 175 -12.83 -5.84 13.40
N PHE A 176 -11.76 -5.08 13.19
CA PHE A 176 -10.74 -4.83 14.21
C PHE A 176 -11.22 -3.76 15.21
N LYS A 177 -11.18 -4.07 16.52
CA LYS A 177 -11.67 -3.18 17.59
C LYS A 177 -10.58 -2.39 18.31
N GLY A 178 -9.32 -2.61 17.99
CA GLY A 178 -8.20 -1.94 18.61
C GLY A 178 -7.88 -0.55 18.03
N PRO A 179 -6.73 0.03 18.43
CA PRO A 179 -6.29 1.33 17.95
C PRO A 179 -6.03 1.35 16.44
N ARG A 180 -6.32 2.50 15.82
CA ARG A 180 -6.17 2.70 14.36
C ARG A 180 -5.30 3.92 14.13
N TYR A 181 -4.20 3.73 13.42
CA TYR A 181 -3.23 4.80 13.19
C TYR A 181 -2.72 4.80 11.75
N VAL A 182 -2.74 5.98 11.13
CA VAL A 182 -2.10 6.25 9.85
C VAL A 182 -0.99 7.25 10.10
N ASN A 183 0.26 6.85 9.84
CA ASN A 183 1.38 7.78 9.90
C ASN A 183 1.50 8.51 8.56
N LEU A 184 1.16 9.79 8.55
CA LEU A 184 1.30 10.67 7.39
C LEU A 184 2.60 11.46 7.52
N ARG A 185 3.63 11.07 6.76
CA ARG A 185 4.84 11.88 6.67
C ARG A 185 4.65 12.96 5.60
N ARG A 186 4.01 14.07 5.97
CA ARG A 186 3.92 15.26 5.10
C ARG A 186 5.30 15.91 4.98
N ARG A 187 5.72 16.21 3.75
CA ARG A 187 6.95 16.96 3.44
C ARG A 187 6.83 18.42 3.88
#